data_AF-A0A757XYB9-F1
#
_entry.id   AF-A0A757XYB9-F1
#
_cell.length_a   1.000
_cell.length_b   1.000
_cell.length_c   1.000
_cell.angle_alpha   90.00
_cell.angle_beta   90.00
_cell.angle_gamma   90.00
#
_symmetry.space_group_name_H-M   'P 1'
#
loop_
_entity.id
_entity.type
_entity.pdbx_description
1 polymer ?
#
loop_
_entity_poly.entity_id
_entity_poly.type
_entity_poly.pdbx_seq_one_letter_code
_entity_poly.pdbx_strand_id
1 'polypeptide(L)'
;METKAINDSIPTQIENANNFGDYFSDFSGICRYTSGAGEFVCFNFLKTYVHPPLEKDGDMLAPEIGLQRVASVSMTEQQAHNLYKLLGDILNYRKTQKEEQ
;
A
#
# COMPACT_ATOMS: atom_id res chain seq x y z
N MET A 1 24.42 -39.80 -24.97
CA MET A 1 23.61 -38.58 -24.82
C MET A 1 22.48 -38.94 -23.90
N GLU A 2 22.52 -38.47 -22.65
CA GLU A 2 21.36 -38.46 -21.76
C GLU A 2 21.32 -37.07 -21.12
N THR A 3 20.17 -36.43 -21.31
CA THR A 3 19.88 -35.04 -20.98
C THR A 3 19.86 -34.85 -19.47
N LYS A 4 20.66 -33.88 -18.99
CA LYS A 4 20.56 -33.36 -17.62
C LYS A 4 19.12 -32.91 -17.36
N ALA A 5 18.46 -33.51 -16.37
CA ALA A 5 17.29 -32.92 -15.75
C ALA A 5 17.76 -31.67 -15.00
N ILE A 6 17.59 -30.51 -15.62
CA ILE A 6 17.62 -29.23 -14.92
C ILE A 6 16.38 -29.26 -14.04
N ASN A 7 16.56 -29.56 -12.76
CA ASN A 7 15.49 -29.40 -11.78
C ASN A 7 15.34 -27.89 -11.62
N ASP A 8 14.43 -27.32 -12.40
CA ASP A 8 13.98 -25.93 -12.37
C ASP A 8 13.36 -25.63 -11.00
N SER A 9 14.21 -25.46 -9.97
CA SER A 9 13.87 -24.55 -8.88
C SER A 9 14.08 -23.12 -9.36
N ILE A 10 13.50 -22.78 -10.51
CA ILE A 10 13.20 -21.39 -10.84
C ILE A 10 12.17 -20.99 -9.78
N PRO A 11 12.45 -20.03 -8.89
CA PRO A 11 11.49 -19.62 -7.87
C PRO A 11 10.26 -19.09 -8.60
N THR A 12 9.20 -19.87 -8.66
CA THR A 12 8.00 -19.58 -9.48
C THR A 12 7.12 -18.50 -8.85
N GLN A 13 7.55 -17.89 -7.74
CA GLN A 13 6.85 -16.80 -7.08
C GLN A 13 7.80 -16.06 -6.12
N ILE A 14 8.57 -15.10 -6.64
CA ILE A 14 9.08 -14.01 -5.81
C ILE A 14 7.89 -13.22 -5.24
N GLU A 15 6.79 -13.15 -5.99
CA GLU A 15 5.57 -12.39 -5.66
C GLU A 15 4.77 -12.93 -4.46
N ASN A 16 4.94 -14.21 -4.07
CA ASN A 16 4.24 -14.83 -2.93
C ASN A 16 5.14 -15.16 -1.74
N ALA A 17 6.38 -14.68 -1.72
CA ALA A 17 7.18 -14.77 -0.50
C ALA A 17 6.58 -13.81 0.54
N ASN A 18 6.18 -14.33 1.72
CA ASN A 18 5.64 -13.55 2.84
C ASN A 18 6.51 -12.34 3.27
N ASN A 19 7.76 -12.27 2.79
CA ASN A 19 8.76 -11.27 3.12
C ASN A 19 9.26 -10.45 1.91
N PHE A 20 8.73 -10.66 0.69
CA PHE A 20 9.03 -9.81 -0.47
C PHE A 20 7.85 -8.88 -0.75
N GLY A 21 7.55 -8.04 0.24
CA GLY A 21 6.63 -6.93 0.08
C GLY A 21 7.43 -5.73 -0.39
N ASP A 22 7.46 -5.48 -1.70
CA ASP A 22 7.65 -4.12 -2.18
C ASP A 22 6.55 -3.28 -1.51
N TYR A 23 6.91 -2.49 -0.47
CA TYR A 23 5.99 -1.65 0.29
C TYR A 23 5.59 -0.40 -0.51
N PHE A 24 5.37 -0.57 -1.80
CA PHE A 24 4.86 0.47 -2.68
C PHE A 24 3.33 0.38 -2.68
N SER A 25 2.71 1.55 -2.66
CA SER A 25 1.28 1.69 -2.86
C SER A 25 1.04 2.24 -4.26
N ASP A 26 0.14 1.60 -5.00
CA ASP A 26 -0.33 2.11 -6.29
C ASP A 26 -1.28 3.30 -6.10
N PHE A 27 -2.00 3.29 -4.98
CA PHE A 27 -3.04 4.28 -4.68
C PHE A 27 -2.91 4.78 -3.24
N SER A 28 -3.22 6.07 -3.05
CA SER A 28 -3.43 6.66 -1.73
C SER A 28 -4.83 7.24 -1.63
N GLY A 29 -5.49 7.06 -0.49
CA GLY A 29 -6.83 7.59 -0.24
C GLY A 29 -6.95 8.22 1.15
N ILE A 30 -7.82 9.21 1.29
CA ILE A 30 -8.12 9.85 2.57
C ILE A 30 -9.57 9.52 2.93
N CYS A 31 -9.82 9.07 4.15
CA CYS A 31 -11.17 8.93 4.67
C CYS A 31 -11.31 9.60 6.04
N ARG A 32 -12.54 10.01 6.36
CA ARG A 32 -12.94 10.50 7.68
C ARG A 32 -13.84 9.46 8.32
N TYR A 33 -13.68 9.24 9.62
CA TYR A 33 -14.55 8.35 10.36
C TYR A 33 -14.72 8.82 11.81
N THR A 34 -15.90 8.54 12.35
CA THR A 34 -16.24 8.79 13.75
C THR A 34 -16.06 7.51 14.56
N SER A 35 -15.55 7.64 15.78
CA SER A 35 -15.50 6.56 16.77
C SER A 35 -15.95 7.08 18.14
N GLY A 36 -16.10 6.19 19.12
CA GLY A 36 -16.39 6.60 20.51
C GLY A 36 -15.32 7.51 21.13
N ALA A 37 -14.11 7.56 20.56
CA ALA A 37 -13.02 8.44 20.98
C ALA A 37 -12.99 9.80 20.25
N GLY A 38 -13.89 10.03 19.28
CA GLY A 38 -13.98 11.28 18.50
C GLY A 38 -13.88 11.10 16.98
N GLU A 39 -13.54 12.19 16.31
CA GLU A 39 -13.41 12.30 14.85
C GLU A 39 -11.96 12.09 14.38
N PHE A 40 -11.79 11.24 13.37
CA PHE A 40 -10.49 10.83 12.86
C PHE A 40 -10.40 10.98 11.35
N VAL A 41 -9.19 11.26 10.88
CA VAL A 41 -8.78 11.22 9.47
C VAL A 41 -7.81 10.05 9.32
N CYS A 42 -8.03 9.21 8.29
CA CYS A 42 -7.12 8.12 7.95
C CYS A 42 -6.59 8.29 6.54
N PHE A 43 -5.26 8.31 6.44
CA PHE A 43 -4.52 8.22 5.19
C PHE A 43 -4.26 6.74 4.91
N ASN A 44 -4.81 6.22 3.82
CA ASN A 44 -4.70 4.83 3.39
C ASN A 44 -3.73 4.73 2.22
N PHE A 45 -2.88 3.72 2.26
CA PHE A 45 -1.99 3.33 1.17
C PHE A 45 -2.42 1.94 0.72
N LEU A 46 -2.81 1.84 -0.55
CA LEU A 46 -3.43 0.67 -1.16
C LEU A 46 -2.56 0.20 -2.32
N LYS A 47 -2.49 -1.12 -2.51
CA LYS A 47 -1.94 -1.74 -3.71
C LYS A 47 -2.98 -2.61 -4.38
N THR A 48 -2.84 -2.80 -5.67
CA THR A 48 -3.59 -3.81 -6.41
C THR A 48 -3.07 -5.18 -6.01
N TYR A 49 -3.97 -6.11 -5.75
CA TYR A 49 -3.63 -7.48 -5.42
C TYR A 49 -4.47 -8.43 -6.25
N VAL A 50 -3.82 -9.41 -6.87
CA VAL A 50 -4.50 -10.48 -7.59
C VAL A 50 -4.73 -11.61 -6.59
N HIS A 51 -5.99 -11.77 -6.17
CA HIS A 51 -6.39 -12.90 -5.37
C HIS A 51 -6.36 -14.17 -6.23
N PRO A 52 -5.72 -15.25 -5.76
CA PRO A 52 -5.70 -16.49 -6.50
C PRO A 52 -7.13 -17.03 -6.68
N PRO A 53 -7.37 -17.86 -7.71
CA PRO A 53 -8.62 -18.60 -7.85
C PRO A 53 -9.01 -19.27 -6.54
N LEU A 54 -10.28 -19.12 -6.15
CA LEU A 54 -10.84 -19.79 -4.98
C LEU A 54 -11.73 -20.94 -5.45
N GLU A 55 -11.48 -22.15 -4.93
CA GLU A 55 -12.41 -23.25 -5.09
C GLU A 55 -13.51 -23.14 -4.03
N LYS A 56 -14.77 -23.13 -4.47
CA LYS A 56 -15.92 -23.13 -3.58
C LYS A 56 -17.00 -24.04 -4.16
N ASP A 57 -17.44 -25.00 -3.36
CA ASP A 57 -18.49 -25.97 -3.72
C ASP A 57 -18.20 -26.75 -5.02
N GLY A 58 -16.91 -27.00 -5.33
CA GLY A 58 -16.45 -27.73 -6.52
C GLY A 58 -16.30 -26.87 -7.78
N ASP A 59 -16.69 -25.59 -7.73
CA ASP A 59 -16.46 -24.63 -8.82
C ASP A 59 -15.19 -23.81 -8.56
N MET A 60 -14.38 -23.64 -9.60
CA MET A 60 -13.18 -22.81 -9.56
C MET A 60 -13.54 -21.38 -9.97
N LEU A 61 -13.54 -20.46 -9.00
CA LEU A 61 -13.79 -19.05 -9.27
C LEU A 61 -12.57 -18.41 -9.92
N ALA A 62 -12.81 -17.53 -10.89
CA ALA A 62 -11.75 -16.78 -11.55
C ALA A 62 -10.95 -15.94 -10.53
N PRO A 63 -9.65 -15.65 -10.80
CA PRO A 63 -8.89 -14.69 -10.00
C PRO A 63 -9.62 -13.35 -9.90
N GLU A 64 -9.62 -12.77 -8.70
CA GLU A 64 -10.21 -11.45 -8.45
C GLU A 64 -9.10 -10.41 -8.29
N ILE A 65 -9.25 -9.26 -8.94
CA ILE A 65 -8.36 -8.12 -8.75
C ILE A 65 -8.99 -7.20 -7.70
N GLY A 66 -8.36 -7.12 -6.54
CA GLY A 66 -8.81 -6.32 -5.41
C GLY A 66 -7.80 -5.22 -5.05
N LEU A 67 -8.25 -4.29 -4.20
CA LEU A 67 -7.36 -3.35 -3.52
C LEU A 67 -7.04 -3.87 -2.12
N GLN A 68 -5.76 -4.00 -1.81
CA GLN A 68 -5.27 -4.38 -0.50
C GLN A 68 -4.60 -3.19 0.19
N ARG A 69 -5.01 -2.89 1.42
CA ARG A 69 -4.33 -1.89 2.25
C ARG A 69 -2.98 -2.41 2.73
N VAL A 70 -1.91 -1.69 2.40
CA VAL A 70 -0.54 -2.01 2.82
C VAL A 70 -0.10 -1.19 4.03
N ALA A 71 -0.62 0.04 4.16
CA ALA A 71 -0.39 0.89 5.31
C ALA A 71 -1.56 1.83 5.53
N SER A 72 -1.73 2.27 6.76
CA SER A 72 -2.64 3.37 7.08
C SER A 72 -2.16 4.14 8.30
N VAL A 73 -2.37 5.44 8.27
CA VAL A 73 -2.11 6.32 9.41
C VAL A 73 -3.41 7.03 9.77
N SER A 74 -3.91 6.75 10.96
CA SER A 74 -5.06 7.44 11.54
C SER A 74 -4.59 8.48 12.54
N MET A 75 -5.24 9.64 12.53
CA MET A 75 -4.98 10.71 13.48
C MET A 75 -6.26 11.52 13.71
N THR A 76 -6.33 12.29 14.78
CA THR A 76 -7.46 13.20 14.98
C THR A 76 -7.46 14.28 13.89
N GLU A 77 -8.62 14.88 13.62
CA GLU A 77 -8.71 15.97 12.65
C GLU A 77 -7.77 17.14 12.95
N GLN A 78 -7.56 17.44 14.23
CA GLN A 78 -6.61 18.46 14.67
C GLN A 78 -5.16 18.08 14.35
N GLN A 79 -4.78 16.82 14.57
CA GLN A 79 -3.45 16.32 14.23
C GLN A 79 -3.21 16.38 12.71
N ALA A 80 -4.23 16.03 11.90
CA ALA A 80 -4.14 16.10 10.45
C ALA A 80 -3.93 17.53 9.94
N HIS A 81 -4.65 18.51 10.50
CA HIS A 81 -4.46 19.92 10.17
C HIS A 81 -3.07 20.44 10.55
N ASN A 82 -2.60 20.06 11.74
CA ASN A 82 -1.26 20.45 12.19
C ASN A 82 -0.17 19.87 11.27
N LEU A 83 -0.32 18.61 10.86
CA LEU A 83 0.60 17.97 9.92
C LEU A 83 0.58 18.68 8.56
N TYR A 84 -0.60 18.98 8.02
CA TYR A 84 -0.74 19.72 6.76
C TYR A 84 -0.01 21.06 6.80
N LYS A 85 -0.21 21.85 7.87
CA LYS A 85 0.46 23.13 8.04
C LYS A 85 1.98 22.97 8.10
N LEU A 86 2.47 22.05 8.94
CA LEU A 86 3.91 21.80 9.08
C LEU A 86 4.56 21.41 7.75
N LEU A 87 3.92 20.53 6.98
CA LEU A 87 4.42 20.15 5.66
C LEU A 87 4.45 21.34 4.68
N GLY A 88 3.41 22.17 4.70
CA GLY A 88 3.37 23.41 3.91
C GLY A 88 4.50 24.37 4.27
N ASP A 89 4.74 24.59 5.56
CA ASP A 89 5.80 25.46 6.06
C ASP A 89 7.19 24.94 5.64
N ILE A 90 7.43 23.63 5.74
CA ILE A 90 8.69 23.00 5.29
C ILE A 90 8.89 23.16 3.78
N LEU A 91 7.85 22.97 2.98
CA LEU A 91 7.92 23.13 1.53
C LEU A 91 8.22 24.57 1.13
N ASN A 92 7.59 25.54 1.81
CA ASN A 92 7.84 26.96 1.58
C ASN A 92 9.27 27.34 1.95
N TYR A 93 9.74 26.93 3.13
CA TYR A 93 11.13 27.18 3.56
C TYR A 93 12.15 26.65 2.54
N ARG A 94 11.94 25.45 2.00
CA ARG A 94 12.82 24.87 0.96
C ARG A 94 12.80 25.63 -0.37
N LYS A 95 11.67 26.27 -0.72
CA LYS A 95 11.60 27.11 -1.94
C LYS A 95 12.43 28.37 -1.76
N THR A 96 12.27 29.07 -0.64
CA THR A 96 13.03 30.29 -0.34
C THR A 96 14.54 30.04 -0.31
N GLN A 97 14.99 28.93 0.28
CA GLN A 97 16.41 28.54 0.29
C GLN A 97 17.00 28.23 -1.11
N LYS A 98 16.16 27.81 -2.07
CA LYS A 98 16.59 27.56 -3.46
C LYS A 98 16.61 28.83 -4.31
N GLU A 99 15.83 29.84 -3.95
CA GLU A 99 15.79 31.14 -4.65
C GLU A 99 16.92 32.08 -4.20
N GLU A 100 17.50 31.83 -3.02
CA GLU A 100 18.64 32.58 -2.45
C GLU A 100 20.03 32.02 -2.85
N GLN A 101 20.09 30.91 -3.61
CA GLN A 101 21.32 30.31 -4.17
C GLN A 101 21.42 30.54 -5.67
#